data_AF-A0A4Z0HKI9-F1
#
_entry.id   AF-A0A4Z0HKI9-F1
#
_cell.length_a   1.000
_cell.length_b   1.000
_cell.length_c   1.000
_cell.angle_alpha   90.00
_cell.angle_beta   90.00
_cell.angle_gamma   90.00
#
_symmetry.space_group_name_H-M   'P 1'
#
loop_
_entity.id
_entity.type
_entity.pdbx_description
1 polymer ?
#
loop_
_entity_poly.entity_id
_entity_poly.type
_entity_poly.pdbx_seq_one_letter_code
_entity_poly.pdbx_strand_id
1 'polypeptide(L)'
;MTLAEVLNSAAEQFDPSDGIDLLGMLITITPSIIAAIGVIIVGVITVKGQRRGRERWKGDRKMLNDVHRQTVNDHPEEENMREQLDRIEQKQNALHGEVSEMRTRQIDQGRNIGDIREDIGGIRDDVGDLRGADRVAQQEHTDLVRRLNAFIRREHPGADPL
;
A
#
# COMPACT_ATOMS: atom_id res chain seq x y z
N MET A 1 -34.07 -46.84 -34.85
CA MET A 1 -35.50 -46.48 -34.75
C MET A 1 -35.62 -45.02 -34.43
N THR A 2 -35.64 -44.19 -35.45
CA THR A 2 -35.82 -42.75 -35.36
C THR A 2 -37.32 -42.41 -35.28
N LEU A 3 -37.68 -41.23 -34.77
CA LEU A 3 -39.08 -40.78 -34.66
C LEU A 3 -39.80 -40.85 -36.03
N ALA A 4 -39.06 -40.55 -37.10
CA ALA A 4 -39.54 -40.64 -38.48
C ALA A 4 -39.84 -42.09 -38.91
N GLU A 5 -39.02 -43.07 -38.49
CA GLU A 5 -39.25 -44.49 -38.78
C GLU A 5 -40.49 -45.04 -38.06
N VAL A 6 -40.74 -44.63 -36.81
CA VAL A 6 -41.92 -45.07 -36.05
C VAL A 6 -43.20 -44.49 -36.65
N LEU A 7 -43.21 -43.19 -36.96
CA LEU A 7 -44.36 -42.51 -37.59
C LEU A 7 -44.64 -43.06 -39.00
N ASN A 8 -43.60 -43.33 -39.80
CA ASN A 8 -43.77 -43.92 -41.12
C ASN A 8 -44.29 -45.36 -41.05
N SER A 9 -43.80 -46.20 -40.11
CA SER A 9 -44.34 -47.56 -39.96
C SER A 9 -45.81 -47.58 -39.49
N ALA A 10 -46.22 -46.58 -38.72
CA ALA A 10 -47.62 -46.43 -38.30
C ALA A 10 -48.52 -45.95 -39.44
N ALA A 11 -47.99 -45.15 -40.37
CA ALA A 11 -48.71 -44.69 -41.57
C ALA A 11 -48.83 -45.78 -42.65
N GLU A 12 -47.83 -46.65 -42.79
CA GLU A 12 -47.83 -47.76 -43.76
C GLU A 12 -48.83 -48.88 -43.43
N GLN A 13 -49.27 -49.03 -42.17
CA GLN A 13 -50.29 -50.01 -41.77
C GLN A 13 -51.75 -49.55 -42.02
N PHE A 14 -51.95 -48.42 -42.71
CA PHE A 14 -53.27 -47.85 -42.97
C PHE A 14 -53.81 -48.30 -44.33
N ASP A 15 -54.43 -49.49 -44.40
CA ASP A 15 -55.23 -49.90 -45.56
C ASP A 15 -56.73 -49.70 -45.24
N PRO A 16 -57.41 -48.72 -45.87
CA PRO A 16 -58.81 -48.41 -45.57
C PRO A 16 -59.80 -49.42 -46.15
N SER A 17 -59.35 -50.52 -46.78
CA SER A 17 -60.21 -51.50 -47.45
C SER A 17 -60.64 -52.70 -46.61
N ASP A 18 -60.05 -52.92 -45.43
CA ASP A 18 -60.42 -54.03 -44.53
C ASP A 18 -61.39 -53.56 -43.43
N GLY A 19 -62.60 -54.13 -43.43
CA GLY A 19 -63.67 -53.88 -42.46
C GLY A 19 -63.40 -54.42 -41.04
N ILE A 20 -62.16 -54.31 -40.56
CA ILE A 20 -61.82 -54.56 -39.16
C ILE A 20 -62.20 -53.32 -38.36
N ASP A 21 -63.28 -53.53 -37.62
CA ASP A 21 -63.91 -52.68 -36.63
C ASP A 21 -62.94 -51.72 -35.92
N LEU A 22 -63.38 -50.47 -35.71
CA LEU A 22 -62.63 -49.34 -35.13
C LEU A 22 -61.89 -49.71 -33.81
N LEU A 23 -62.40 -50.72 -33.11
CA LEU A 23 -61.84 -51.31 -31.89
C LEU A 23 -60.57 -52.14 -32.13
N GLY A 24 -60.45 -52.86 -33.24
CA GLY A 24 -59.25 -53.61 -33.62
C GLY A 24 -58.08 -52.67 -33.95
N MET A 25 -58.37 -51.56 -34.64
CA MET A 25 -57.41 -50.50 -34.98
C MET A 25 -56.95 -49.72 -33.72
N LEU A 26 -57.86 -49.52 -32.76
CA LEU A 26 -57.49 -48.97 -31.46
C LEU A 26 -56.51 -49.92 -30.75
N ILE A 27 -56.78 -51.23 -30.69
CA ILE A 27 -55.93 -52.17 -29.94
C ILE A 27 -54.53 -52.32 -30.56
N THR A 28 -54.39 -52.30 -31.88
CA THR A 28 -53.09 -52.47 -32.56
C THR A 28 -52.22 -51.19 -32.55
N ILE A 29 -52.82 -50.00 -32.64
CA ILE A 29 -52.08 -48.74 -32.70
C ILE A 29 -51.87 -48.10 -31.31
N THR A 30 -52.70 -48.45 -30.31
CA THR A 30 -52.58 -47.90 -28.94
C THR A 30 -51.21 -48.12 -28.29
N PRO A 31 -50.56 -49.31 -28.39
CA PRO A 31 -49.25 -49.53 -27.78
C PRO A 31 -48.16 -48.64 -28.36
N SER A 32 -48.17 -48.40 -29.68
CA SER A 32 -47.17 -47.57 -30.35
C SER A 32 -47.35 -46.09 -30.06
N ILE A 33 -48.60 -45.60 -29.96
CA ILE A 33 -48.91 -44.23 -29.54
C ILE A 33 -48.48 -44.00 -28.08
N ILE A 34 -48.77 -44.93 -27.16
CA ILE A 34 -48.36 -44.83 -25.75
C ILE A 34 -46.83 -44.80 -25.63
N ALA A 35 -46.13 -45.65 -26.38
CA ALA A 35 -44.67 -45.66 -26.40
C ALA A 35 -44.10 -44.34 -26.95
N ALA A 36 -44.66 -43.79 -28.03
CA ALA A 36 -44.23 -42.53 -28.62
C ALA A 36 -44.43 -41.33 -27.66
N ILE A 37 -45.59 -41.27 -26.97
CA ILE A 37 -45.86 -40.25 -25.95
C ILE A 37 -44.86 -40.39 -24.79
N GLY A 38 -44.58 -41.61 -24.34
CA GLY A 38 -43.58 -41.89 -23.30
C GLY A 38 -42.18 -41.35 -23.66
N VAL A 39 -41.71 -41.60 -24.88
CA VAL A 39 -40.40 -41.11 -25.37
C VAL A 39 -40.37 -39.58 -25.44
N ILE A 40 -41.46 -38.94 -25.88
CA ILE A 40 -41.54 -37.47 -25.92
C ILE A 40 -41.51 -36.89 -24.51
N ILE A 41 -42.28 -37.43 -23.56
CA ILE A 41 -42.30 -36.97 -22.18
C ILE A 41 -40.92 -37.12 -21.54
N VAL A 42 -40.28 -38.29 -21.69
CA VAL A 42 -38.93 -38.53 -21.17
C VAL A 42 -37.92 -37.59 -21.82
N GLY A 43 -37.98 -37.40 -23.14
CA GLY A 43 -37.12 -36.48 -23.87
C GLY A 43 -37.28 -35.02 -23.38
N VAL A 44 -38.50 -34.55 -23.19
CA VAL A 44 -38.79 -33.21 -22.66
C VAL A 44 -38.29 -33.04 -21.23
N ILE A 45 -38.48 -34.04 -20.36
CA ILE A 45 -37.99 -34.02 -18.98
C ILE A 45 -36.46 -33.96 -18.97
N THR A 46 -35.78 -34.78 -19.79
CA THR A 46 -34.31 -34.80 -19.87
C THR A 46 -33.75 -33.49 -20.42
N VAL A 47 -34.34 -32.92 -21.47
CA VAL A 47 -33.90 -31.64 -22.03
C VAL A 47 -34.13 -30.48 -21.05
N LYS A 48 -35.28 -30.46 -20.36
CA LYS A 48 -35.58 -29.43 -19.35
C LYS A 48 -34.66 -29.57 -18.13
N GLY A 49 -34.34 -30.80 -17.72
CA GLY A 49 -33.35 -31.10 -16.70
C GLY A 49 -31.94 -30.61 -17.08
N GLN A 50 -31.51 -30.88 -18.32
CA GLN A 50 -30.22 -30.42 -18.83
C GLN A 50 -30.13 -28.91 -18.96
N ARG A 51 -31.20 -28.22 -19.41
CA ARG A 51 -31.24 -26.75 -19.47
C ARG A 51 -31.12 -26.13 -18.08
N ARG A 52 -31.91 -26.60 -17.12
CA ARG A 52 -31.83 -26.17 -15.71
C ARG A 52 -30.47 -26.48 -15.10
N GLY A 53 -29.87 -27.62 -15.44
CA GLY A 53 -28.51 -27.96 -15.06
C GLY A 53 -27.50 -26.93 -15.59
N ARG A 54 -27.53 -26.62 -16.89
CA ARG A 54 -26.62 -25.63 -17.50
C ARG A 54 -26.76 -24.24 -16.88
N GLU A 55 -27.97 -23.83 -16.53
CA GLU A 55 -28.20 -22.54 -15.83
C GLU A 55 -27.58 -22.54 -14.44
N ARG A 56 -27.75 -23.62 -13.66
CA ARG A 56 -27.08 -23.80 -12.36
C ARG A 56 -25.56 -23.78 -12.50
N TRP A 57 -25.01 -24.56 -13.44
CA TRP A 57 -23.57 -24.59 -13.72
C TRP A 57 -22.99 -23.22 -14.09
N LYS A 58 -23.75 -22.39 -14.83
CA LYS A 58 -23.33 -21.01 -15.13
C LYS A 58 -23.32 -20.13 -13.89
N GLY A 59 -24.35 -20.24 -13.05
CA GLY A 59 -24.43 -19.52 -11.78
C GLY A 59 -23.30 -19.92 -10.83
N ASP A 60 -23.12 -21.23 -10.63
CA ASP A 60 -22.07 -21.80 -9.78
C ASP A 60 -20.68 -21.39 -10.26
N ARG A 61 -20.43 -21.42 -11.58
CA ARG A 61 -19.14 -20.97 -12.14
C ARG A 61 -18.87 -19.49 -11.92
N LYS A 62 -19.90 -18.64 -11.97
CA LYS A 62 -19.76 -17.22 -11.66
C LYS A 62 -19.41 -17.04 -10.17
N MET A 63 -20.17 -17.67 -9.29
CA MET A 63 -19.92 -17.62 -7.84
C MET A 63 -18.52 -18.16 -7.49
N LEU A 64 -18.09 -19.25 -8.12
CA LEU A 64 -16.78 -19.85 -7.89
C LEU A 64 -15.64 -18.97 -8.42
N ASN A 65 -15.86 -18.21 -9.49
CA ASN A 65 -14.90 -17.21 -9.97
C ASN A 65 -14.82 -16.01 -9.02
N ASP A 66 -15.96 -15.52 -8.53
CA ASP A 66 -16.03 -14.42 -7.56
C ASP A 66 -15.37 -14.82 -6.23
N VAL A 67 -15.65 -16.03 -5.73
CA VAL A 67 -14.99 -16.60 -4.53
C VAL A 67 -13.50 -16.76 -4.77
N HIS A 68 -13.07 -17.25 -5.94
CA HIS A 68 -11.66 -17.36 -6.28
C HIS A 68 -10.98 -15.99 -6.25
N ARG A 69 -11.55 -14.98 -6.91
CA ARG A 69 -11.02 -13.60 -6.91
C ARG A 69 -10.89 -13.02 -5.50
N GLN A 70 -11.91 -13.19 -4.65
CA GLN A 70 -11.84 -12.77 -3.26
C GLN A 70 -10.76 -13.53 -2.47
N THR A 71 -10.62 -14.83 -2.71
CA THR A 71 -9.63 -15.68 -2.02
C THR A 71 -8.20 -15.30 -2.38
N VAL A 72 -7.93 -15.01 -3.65
CA VAL A 72 -6.58 -14.60 -4.12
C VAL A 72 -6.34 -13.10 -4.07
N ASN A 73 -7.35 -12.31 -3.69
CA ASN A 73 -7.34 -10.85 -3.70
C ASN A 73 -6.90 -10.27 -5.06
N ASP A 74 -7.36 -10.88 -6.15
CA ASP A 74 -7.00 -10.53 -7.54
C ASP A 74 -8.12 -9.67 -8.16
N HIS A 75 -8.25 -8.47 -7.62
CA HIS A 75 -9.17 -7.44 -8.11
C HIS A 75 -8.35 -6.42 -8.91
N PRO A 76 -8.29 -6.50 -10.25
CA PRO A 76 -7.51 -5.54 -11.04
C PRO A 76 -8.08 -4.11 -11.02
N GLU A 77 -9.34 -3.95 -10.60
CA GLU A 77 -10.03 -2.67 -10.51
C GLU A 77 -10.02 -2.08 -9.08
N GLU A 78 -9.62 -2.86 -8.08
CA GLU A 78 -9.50 -2.42 -6.68
C GLU A 78 -8.04 -2.62 -6.23
N GLU A 79 -7.41 -1.56 -5.72
CA GLU A 79 -5.99 -1.61 -5.38
C GLU A 79 -5.72 -2.68 -4.31
N ASN A 80 -4.94 -3.72 -4.66
CA ASN A 80 -4.69 -4.87 -3.78
C ASN A 80 -4.15 -4.40 -2.42
N MET A 81 -4.87 -4.70 -1.33
CA MET A 81 -4.49 -4.29 0.03
C MET A 81 -3.06 -4.71 0.41
N ARG A 82 -2.56 -5.84 -0.13
CA ARG A 82 -1.19 -6.28 0.12
C ARG A 82 -0.17 -5.29 -0.45
N GLU A 83 -0.40 -4.83 -1.67
CA GLU A 83 0.49 -3.83 -2.27
C GLU A 83 0.39 -2.48 -1.54
N GLN A 84 -0.79 -2.11 -1.06
CA GLN A 84 -0.95 -0.92 -0.21
C GLN A 84 -0.16 -1.05 1.09
N LEU A 85 -0.23 -2.21 1.76
CA LEU A 85 0.55 -2.51 2.96
C LEU A 85 2.05 -2.47 2.68
N ASP A 86 2.51 -3.08 1.58
CA ASP A 86 3.92 -3.07 1.18
C ASP A 86 4.41 -1.62 0.93
N ARG A 87 3.59 -0.79 0.27
CA ARG A 87 3.90 0.64 0.07
C ARG A 87 3.95 1.42 1.38
N ILE A 88 3.04 1.13 2.31
CA ILE A 88 3.03 1.77 3.65
C ILE A 88 4.26 1.36 4.44
N GLU A 89 4.63 0.07 4.43
CA GLU A 89 5.81 -0.44 5.11
C GLU A 89 7.09 0.19 4.54
N GLN A 90 7.20 0.30 3.22
CA GLN A 90 8.32 0.99 2.57
C GLN A 90 8.41 2.47 2.98
N LYS A 91 7.29 3.19 3.00
CA LYS A 91 7.23 4.59 3.45
C LYS A 91 7.61 4.71 4.93
N GLN A 92 7.14 3.80 5.77
CA GLN A 92 7.46 3.78 7.19
C GLN A 92 8.95 3.54 7.44
N ASN A 93 9.57 2.61 6.70
CA ASN A 93 11.00 2.33 6.78
C ASN A 93 11.83 3.54 6.31
N ALA A 94 11.43 4.21 5.23
CA ALA A 94 12.08 5.42 4.76
C ALA A 94 12.00 6.56 5.78
N LEU A 95 10.81 6.82 6.34
CA LEU A 95 10.61 7.82 7.39
C LEU A 95 11.43 7.51 8.64
N HIS A 96 11.50 6.25 9.05
CA HIS A 96 12.31 5.83 10.19
C HIS A 96 13.81 6.08 9.95
N GLY A 97 14.29 5.83 8.72
CA GLY A 97 15.64 6.19 8.31
C GLY A 97 15.92 7.68 8.42
N GLU A 98 15.05 8.51 7.87
CA GLU A 98 15.19 9.97 7.89
C GLU A 98 15.19 10.53 9.33
N VAL A 99 14.32 10.02 10.21
CA VAL A 99 14.27 10.41 11.63
C VAL A 99 15.56 10.02 12.35
N SER A 100 16.12 8.85 12.06
CA SER A 100 17.40 8.41 12.62
C SER A 100 18.57 9.32 12.22
N GLU A 101 18.62 9.71 10.94
CA GLU A 101 19.61 10.67 10.44
C GLU A 101 19.42 12.06 11.05
N MET A 102 18.19 12.51 11.19
CA MET A 102 17.86 13.79 11.85
C MET A 102 18.33 13.79 13.31
N ARG A 103 18.10 12.69 14.04
CA ARG A 103 18.56 12.53 15.42
C ARG A 103 20.07 12.59 15.52
N THR A 104 20.79 11.92 14.60
CA THR A 104 22.25 11.95 14.56
C THR A 104 22.76 13.37 14.34
N ARG A 105 22.21 14.09 13.35
CA ARG A 105 22.55 15.49 13.08
C ARG A 105 22.27 16.39 14.28
N GLN A 106 21.18 16.17 15.01
CA GLN A 106 20.85 16.96 16.19
C GLN A 106 21.85 16.74 17.34
N ILE A 107 22.33 15.51 17.53
CA ILE A 107 23.37 15.20 18.51
C ILE A 107 24.68 15.90 18.14
N ASP A 108 25.09 15.84 16.87
CA ASP A 108 26.32 16.48 16.40
C ASP A 108 26.24 18.01 16.49
N GLN A 109 25.09 18.60 16.17
CA GLN A 109 24.85 20.02 16.43
C GLN A 109 24.96 20.37 17.91
N GLY A 110 24.41 19.52 18.80
CA GLY A 110 24.53 19.69 20.24
C GLY A 110 25.98 19.68 20.73
N ARG A 111 26.82 18.81 20.17
CA ARG A 111 28.28 18.76 20.44
C ARG A 111 28.97 20.03 19.97
N ASN A 112 28.77 20.42 18.71
CA ASN A 112 29.37 21.63 18.15
C ASN A 112 29.01 22.90 18.94
N ILE A 113 27.77 23.01 19.41
CA ILE A 113 27.35 24.13 20.26
C ILE A 113 28.07 24.09 21.62
N GLY A 114 28.32 22.89 22.17
CA GLY A 114 29.13 22.70 23.37
C GLY A 114 30.55 23.23 23.19
N ASP A 115 31.22 22.81 22.11
CA ASP A 115 32.60 23.22 21.80
C ASP A 115 32.70 24.74 21.60
N ILE A 116 31.78 25.34 20.84
CA ILE A 116 31.73 26.80 20.66
C ILE A 116 31.55 27.53 22.00
N ARG A 117 30.77 26.96 22.92
CA ARG A 117 30.56 27.56 24.24
C ARG A 117 31.81 27.53 25.10
N GLU A 118 32.60 26.44 25.00
CA GLU A 118 33.89 26.32 25.64
C GLU A 118 34.89 27.33 25.08
N ASP A 119 34.99 27.44 23.75
CA ASP A 119 35.84 28.40 23.06
C ASP A 119 35.51 29.86 23.47
N ILE A 120 34.23 30.21 23.51
CA ILE A 120 33.78 31.54 23.97
C ILE A 120 34.15 31.78 25.43
N GLY A 121 34.11 30.73 26.26
CA GLY A 121 34.58 30.77 27.64
C GLY A 121 36.06 31.13 27.71
N GLY A 122 36.91 30.40 26.99
CA GLY A 122 38.34 30.66 26.93
C GLY A 122 38.66 32.07 26.42
N ILE A 123 38.01 32.53 25.35
CA ILE A 123 38.18 33.90 24.84
C ILE A 123 37.80 34.95 25.89
N ARG A 124 36.74 34.71 26.67
CA ARG A 124 36.33 35.66 27.72
C ARG A 124 37.39 35.74 28.83
N ASP A 125 37.98 34.62 29.20
CA ASP A 125 39.03 34.55 30.21
C ASP A 125 40.29 35.27 29.70
N ASP A 126 40.72 34.98 28.47
CA ASP A 126 41.86 35.65 27.81
C ASP A 126 41.68 37.17 27.75
N VAL A 127 40.48 37.64 27.38
CA VAL A 127 40.16 39.08 27.36
C VAL A 127 40.16 39.67 28.78
N GLY A 128 39.72 38.91 29.77
CA GLY A 128 39.77 39.28 31.18
C GLY A 128 41.20 39.52 31.65
N ASP A 129 42.09 38.58 31.34
CA ASP A 129 43.51 38.62 31.68
C ASP A 129 44.22 39.77 30.96
N LEU A 130 43.98 39.96 29.67
CA LEU A 130 44.53 41.10 28.91
C LEU A 130 44.10 42.44 29.50
N ARG A 131 42.83 42.59 29.89
CA ARG A 131 42.35 43.80 30.57
C ARG A 131 42.95 43.97 31.96
N GLY A 132 43.31 42.88 32.63
CA GLY A 132 44.03 42.91 33.90
C GLY A 132 45.46 43.43 33.69
N ALA A 133 46.17 42.83 32.75
CA ALA A 133 47.53 43.21 32.37
C ALA A 133 47.63 44.67 31.91
N ASP A 134 46.69 45.14 31.07
CA ASP A 134 46.66 46.54 30.62
C ASP A 134 46.47 47.52 31.79
N ARG A 135 45.59 47.20 32.76
CA ARG A 135 45.42 48.02 33.98
C ARG A 135 46.70 48.11 34.79
N VAL A 136 47.44 47.01 34.92
CA VAL A 136 48.73 46.99 35.63
C VAL A 136 49.76 47.84 34.88
N ALA A 137 49.88 47.66 33.56
CA ALA A 137 50.80 48.45 32.74
C ALA A 137 50.51 49.95 32.81
N GLN A 138 49.24 50.36 32.81
CA GLN A 138 48.83 51.75 32.98
C GLN A 138 49.22 52.32 34.35
N GLN A 139 49.09 51.52 35.41
CA GLN A 139 49.50 51.92 36.77
C GLN A 139 51.02 52.10 36.86
N GLU A 140 51.79 51.15 36.32
CA GLU A 140 53.25 51.22 36.28
C GLU A 140 53.74 52.42 35.47
N HIS A 141 53.14 52.68 34.30
CA HIS A 141 53.45 53.84 33.48
C HIS A 141 53.16 55.16 34.23
N THR A 142 52.00 55.27 34.87
CA THR A 142 51.62 56.45 35.65
C THR A 142 52.59 56.70 36.81
N ASP A 143 53.02 55.64 37.50
CA ASP A 143 53.97 55.77 38.60
C ASP A 143 55.37 56.13 38.11
N LEU A 144 55.81 55.57 36.97
CA LEU A 144 57.07 55.94 36.32
C LEU A 144 57.08 57.43 35.95
N VAL A 145 56.02 57.92 35.29
CA VAL A 145 55.88 59.34 34.93
C VAL A 145 55.94 60.21 36.18
N ARG A 146 55.27 59.81 37.27
CA ARG A 146 55.32 60.53 38.55
C ARG A 146 56.75 60.60 39.11
N ARG A 147 57.47 59.47 39.12
CA ARG A 147 58.86 59.38 39.61
C ARG A 147 59.82 60.21 38.76
N LEU A 148 59.69 60.15 37.44
CA LEU A 148 60.48 60.96 36.51
C LEU A 148 60.25 62.45 36.73
N ASN A 149 58.99 62.87 36.84
CA ASN A 149 58.66 64.28 37.10
C ASN A 149 59.22 64.76 38.46
N ALA A 150 59.21 63.92 39.48
CA ALA A 150 59.85 64.25 40.77
C ALA A 150 61.38 64.38 40.64
N PHE A 151 62.02 63.49 39.87
CA PHE A 151 63.45 63.56 39.59
C PHE A 151 63.83 64.82 38.80
N ILE A 152 63.11 65.14 37.72
CA ILE A 152 63.33 66.33 36.90
C ILE A 152 63.25 67.59 37.74
N ARG A 153 62.22 67.73 38.60
CA ARG A 153 62.11 68.90 39.50
C ARG A 153 63.28 69.03 40.47
N ARG A 154 63.87 67.90 40.90
CA ARG A 154 65.01 67.89 41.83
C ARG A 154 66.31 68.30 41.15
N GLU A 155 66.59 67.73 39.98
CA GLU A 155 67.86 67.95 39.27
C GLU A 155 67.83 69.20 38.36
N HIS A 156 66.64 69.58 37.88
CA HIS A 156 66.42 70.69 36.95
C HIS A 156 65.22 71.55 37.38
N PRO A 157 65.38 72.43 38.38
CA PRO A 157 64.29 73.16 39.03
C PRO A 157 63.55 74.21 38.18
N GLY A 158 63.81 74.28 36.86
CA GLY A 158 63.09 75.13 35.91
C GLY A 158 62.63 74.40 34.64
N ALA A 159 62.75 73.06 34.58
CA ALA A 159 62.26 72.26 33.46
C ALA A 159 60.79 71.89 33.66
N ASP A 160 60.01 71.91 32.56
CA ASP A 160 58.61 71.50 32.58
C ASP A 160 58.46 69.98 32.78
N PRO A 161 57.41 69.54 33.50
CA PRO A 161 57.11 68.12 33.65
C PRO A 161 56.68 67.46 32.33
N LEU A 162 56.96 66.15 32.23
CA LEU A 162 56.51 65.23 31.19
C LEU A 162 55.03 64.88 31.32
#